data_AF-A0A7Y5QK59-F1
#
_entry.id   AF-A0A7Y5QK59-F1
#
_cell.length_a   1.000
_cell.length_b   1.000
_cell.length_c   1.000
_cell.angle_alpha   90.00
_cell.angle_beta   90.00
_cell.angle_gamma   90.00
#
_symmetry.space_group_name_H-M   'P 1'
#
loop_
_entity.id
_entity.type
_entity.pdbx_description
1 polymer ?
#
loop_
_entity_poly.entity_id
_entity_poly.type
_entity_poly.pdbx_seq_one_letter_code
_entity_poly.pdbx_strand_id
1 'polypeptide(L)'
;MAALAGSVAISSADSPSVTMVRPDGREVRHVLPITTRAPSRSEYDEAIQALALMAPAALRQSLVDQLTQVPMPERLPAITALFVDTEGLLWVQASPPGAPALDFLIVDQAGAIVARCRVPRGITVFEIGRDYVLGSLIDASDEVRLVMFGLRRG
;
A
#
# COMPACT_ATOMS: atom_id res chain seq x y z
N MET A 1 2.33 -2.03 9.05
CA MET A 1 1.73 -2.58 10.29
C MET A 1 0.36 -1.93 10.45
N ALA A 2 -0.66 -2.68 10.88
CA ALA A 2 -1.98 -2.14 11.20
C ALA A 2 -2.55 -2.83 12.45
N ALA A 3 -3.35 -2.12 13.25
CA ALA A 3 -3.96 -2.66 14.46
C ALA A 3 -5.40 -3.12 14.18
N LEU A 4 -5.68 -4.38 14.46
CA LEU A 4 -7.01 -5.00 14.45
C LEU A 4 -7.49 -5.10 15.90
N ALA A 5 -8.81 -5.15 16.13
CA ALA A 5 -9.37 -5.29 17.48
C ALA A 5 -8.78 -6.50 18.23
N GLY A 6 -7.77 -6.25 19.06
CA GLY A 6 -7.03 -7.29 19.79
C GLY A 6 -5.97 -8.05 18.98
N SER A 7 -5.45 -7.53 17.86
CA SER A 7 -4.29 -8.12 17.15
C SER A 7 -3.52 -7.07 16.36
N VAL A 8 -2.26 -7.35 16.03
CA VAL A 8 -1.43 -6.49 15.16
C VAL A 8 -1.11 -7.25 13.88
N ALA A 9 -1.43 -6.67 12.74
CA ALA A 9 -1.05 -7.16 11.43
C ALA A 9 0.29 -6.58 11.00
N ILE A 10 1.22 -7.46 10.66
CA ILE A 10 2.57 -7.13 10.18
C ILE A 10 2.76 -7.76 8.81
N SER A 11 3.30 -6.99 7.87
CA SER A 11 3.71 -7.49 6.57
C SER A 11 5.15 -7.08 6.31
N SER A 12 5.83 -7.86 5.48
CA SER A 12 7.09 -7.44 4.87
C SER A 12 6.86 -7.19 3.39
N ALA A 13 7.60 -6.22 2.83
CA ALA A 13 7.49 -5.87 1.42
C ALA A 13 7.93 -7.02 0.49
N ASP A 14 8.85 -7.88 0.94
CA ASP A 14 9.45 -8.96 0.17
C ASP A 14 8.62 -10.25 0.13
N SER A 15 7.51 -10.32 0.87
CA SER A 15 6.70 -11.53 1.00
C SER A 15 5.20 -11.25 0.82
N PRO A 16 4.45 -12.08 0.06
CA PRO A 16 3.00 -11.96 -0.05
C PRO A 16 2.32 -12.55 1.17
N SER A 17 2.71 -12.15 2.38
CA SER A 17 2.14 -12.67 3.62
C SER A 17 1.92 -11.59 4.66
N VAL A 18 0.86 -11.77 5.44
CA VAL A 18 0.60 -11.00 6.65
C VAL A 18 0.67 -11.93 7.84
N THR A 19 1.37 -11.51 8.88
CA THR A 19 1.36 -12.15 10.20
C THR A 19 0.44 -11.37 11.11
N MET A 20 -0.54 -12.06 11.70
CA MET A 20 -1.40 -11.52 12.76
C MET A 20 -0.85 -11.95 14.11
N VAL A 21 -0.49 -10.98 14.93
CA VAL A 21 0.07 -11.18 16.28
C VAL A 21 -0.99 -10.81 17.30
N ARG A 22 -1.40 -11.79 18.13
CA ARG A 22 -2.35 -11.57 19.23
C ARG A 22 -1.65 -11.00 20.47
N PRO A 23 -2.38 -10.44 21.45
CA PRO A 23 -1.80 -9.83 22.65
C PRO A 23 -1.14 -10.86 23.56
N ASP A 24 -1.52 -12.13 23.43
CA ASP A 24 -0.90 -13.28 24.10
C ASP A 24 0.40 -13.76 23.40
N GLY A 25 0.84 -13.08 22.34
CA GLY A 25 2.03 -13.42 21.57
C GLY A 25 1.84 -14.53 20.55
N ARG A 26 0.62 -15.09 20.40
CA ARG A 26 0.36 -16.09 19.35
C ARG A 26 0.35 -15.43 17.98
N GLU A 27 1.09 -16.03 17.06
CA GLU A 27 1.18 -15.57 15.68
C GLU A 27 0.46 -16.52 14.74
N VAL A 28 -0.28 -15.96 13.79
CA VAL A 28 -0.83 -16.70 12.65
C VAL A 28 -0.38 -16.01 11.37
N ARG A 29 0.34 -16.75 10.51
CA ARG A 29 0.80 -16.25 9.23
C ARG A 29 -0.15 -16.68 8.12
N HIS A 30 -0.61 -15.71 7.33
CA HIS A 30 -1.46 -15.91 6.16
C HIS A 30 -0.68 -15.55 4.89
N VAL A 31 -0.56 -16.51 3.98
CA VAL A 31 0.00 -16.27 2.64
C VAL A 31 -1.15 -15.86 1.72
N LEU A 32 -0.99 -14.71 1.07
CA LEU A 32 -1.97 -14.13 0.17
C LEU A 32 -1.65 -14.52 -1.27
N PRO A 33 -2.66 -14.66 -2.15
CA PRO A 33 -2.48 -14.98 -3.56
C PRO A 33 -2.09 -13.73 -4.35
N ILE A 34 -0.95 -13.13 -3.98
CA ILE A 34 -0.36 -11.96 -4.65
C ILE A 34 0.82 -12.44 -5.48
N THR A 35 0.80 -12.14 -6.77
CA THR A 35 1.90 -12.43 -7.69
C THR A 35 2.84 -11.23 -7.75
N THR A 36 4.12 -11.45 -7.41
CA THR A 36 5.17 -10.44 -7.58
C THR A 36 5.91 -10.65 -8.90
N ARG A 37 6.48 -9.56 -9.43
CA ARG A 37 7.31 -9.55 -10.64
C ARG A 37 8.49 -8.61 -10.45
N ALA A 38 9.51 -8.74 -11.28
CA ALA A 38 10.56 -7.73 -11.37
C ALA A 38 9.97 -6.37 -11.81
N PRO A 39 10.50 -5.24 -11.31
CA PRO A 39 10.21 -3.94 -11.90
C PRO A 39 10.78 -3.88 -13.32
N SER A 40 10.21 -3.02 -14.16
CA SER A 40 10.86 -2.56 -15.38
C SER A 40 11.86 -1.45 -15.06
N ARG A 41 12.79 -1.18 -15.97
CA ARG A 41 13.75 -0.09 -15.78
C ARG A 41 13.06 1.27 -15.63
N SER A 42 12.01 1.53 -16.43
CA SER A 42 11.23 2.77 -16.35
C SER A 42 10.54 2.93 -15.01
N GLU A 43 9.93 1.87 -14.45
CA GLU A 43 9.32 1.94 -13.11
C GLU A 43 10.34 2.24 -12.02
N TYR A 44 11.56 1.70 -12.15
CA TYR A 44 12.63 1.97 -11.21
C TYR A 44 13.11 3.42 -11.29
N ASP A 45 13.33 3.93 -12.51
CA ASP A 45 13.75 5.30 -12.74
C ASP A 45 12.65 6.29 -12.28
N GLU A 46 11.36 6.00 -12.54
CA GLU A 46 10.22 6.77 -12.04
C GLU A 46 10.16 6.82 -10.52
N ALA A 47 10.43 5.70 -9.84
CA ALA A 47 10.49 5.64 -8.39
C ALA A 47 11.63 6.50 -7.82
N ILE A 48 12.80 6.50 -8.46
CA ILE A 48 13.93 7.38 -8.08
C ILE A 48 13.52 8.84 -8.20
N GLN A 49 12.89 9.23 -9.32
CA GLN A 49 12.44 10.61 -9.51
C GLN A 49 11.38 11.02 -8.49
N ALA A 50 10.42 10.14 -8.20
CA ALA A 50 9.38 10.40 -7.19
C ALA A 50 9.99 10.63 -5.79
N LEU A 51 10.97 9.81 -5.38
CA LEU A 51 11.69 10.00 -4.12
C LEU A 51 12.49 11.30 -4.10
N ALA A 52 13.13 11.66 -5.22
CA ALA A 52 13.88 12.89 -5.33
C ALA A 52 13.00 14.14 -5.19
N LEU A 53 11.76 14.11 -5.68
CA LEU A 53 10.81 15.22 -5.56
C LEU A 53 10.43 15.53 -4.11
N MET A 54 10.52 14.54 -3.21
CA MET A 54 10.28 14.72 -1.77
C MET A 54 11.41 15.49 -1.07
N ALA A 55 12.59 15.60 -1.70
CA ALA A 55 13.73 16.33 -1.16
C ALA A 55 13.70 17.83 -1.55
N PRO A 56 14.35 18.71 -0.74
CA PRO A 56 14.57 20.10 -1.12
C PRO A 56 15.23 20.22 -2.50
N ALA A 57 14.82 21.23 -3.28
CA ALA A 57 15.27 21.41 -4.67
C ALA A 57 16.80 21.33 -4.83
N ALA A 58 17.55 21.93 -3.90
CA ALA A 58 19.02 21.94 -3.91
C ALA A 58 19.67 20.55 -3.75
N LEU A 59 18.96 19.56 -3.21
CA LEU A 59 19.47 18.20 -2.97
C LEU A 59 18.98 17.17 -4.00
N ARG A 60 18.03 17.53 -4.86
CA ARG A 60 17.35 16.56 -5.74
C ARG A 60 18.32 15.80 -6.64
N GLN A 61 19.22 16.50 -7.34
CA GLN A 61 20.15 15.85 -8.26
C GLN A 61 21.11 14.92 -7.51
N SER A 62 21.66 15.38 -6.37
CA SER A 62 22.53 14.52 -5.54
C SER A 62 21.79 13.29 -5.03
N LEU A 63 20.49 13.40 -4.73
CA LEU A 63 19.69 12.26 -4.28
C LEU A 63 19.40 11.29 -5.44
N VAL A 64 19.10 11.79 -6.64
CA VAL A 64 18.98 10.96 -7.86
C VAL A 64 20.27 10.19 -8.12
N ASP A 65 21.43 10.85 -8.06
CA ASP A 65 22.72 10.22 -8.30
C ASP A 65 23.00 9.11 -7.28
N GLN A 66 22.68 9.34 -6.00
CA GLN A 66 22.80 8.34 -4.93
C GLN A 66 21.83 7.17 -5.10
N LEU A 67 20.56 7.44 -5.38
CA LEU A 67 19.53 6.42 -5.56
C LEU A 67 19.79 5.56 -6.79
N THR A 68 20.42 6.11 -7.84
CA THR A 68 20.80 5.34 -9.04
C THR A 68 21.91 4.31 -8.77
N GLN A 69 22.68 4.48 -7.68
CA GLN A 69 23.66 3.49 -7.23
C GLN A 69 23.03 2.35 -6.43
N VAL A 70 21.78 2.49 -5.98
CA VAL A 70 21.07 1.41 -5.30
C VAL A 70 20.77 0.33 -6.34
N PRO A 71 21.08 -0.95 -6.08
CA PRO A 71 20.71 -2.01 -6.99
C PRO A 71 19.19 -2.08 -7.16
N MET A 72 18.75 -2.24 -8.41
CA MET A 72 17.35 -2.46 -8.72
C MET A 72 16.87 -3.76 -8.04
N PRO A 73 15.73 -3.74 -7.32
CA PRO A 73 15.25 -4.92 -6.63
C PRO A 73 14.83 -6.00 -7.62
N GLU A 74 15.07 -7.27 -7.27
CA GLU A 74 14.66 -8.42 -8.10
C GLU A 74 13.14 -8.52 -8.27
N ARG A 75 12.38 -7.99 -7.31
CA ARG A 75 10.92 -8.05 -7.28
C ARG A 75 10.32 -6.76 -6.71
N LEU A 76 9.19 -6.35 -7.25
CA LEU A 76 8.32 -5.34 -6.67
C LEU A 76 7.73 -5.83 -5.34
N PRO A 77 7.43 -4.91 -4.41
CA PRO A 77 6.86 -5.26 -3.12
C PRO A 77 5.51 -5.96 -3.31
N ALA A 78 5.30 -7.05 -2.57
CA ALA A 78 4.04 -7.79 -2.59
C ALA A 78 2.92 -7.02 -1.88
N ILE A 79 3.26 -6.35 -0.78
CA ILE A 79 2.34 -5.59 0.05
C ILE A 79 2.94 -4.21 0.28
N THR A 80 2.22 -3.18 -0.14
CA THR A 80 2.69 -1.78 -0.04
C THR A 80 2.16 -1.08 1.20
N ALA A 81 0.95 -1.43 1.64
CA ALA A 81 0.31 -0.84 2.80
C ALA A 81 -0.73 -1.78 3.42
N LEU A 82 -1.00 -1.57 4.71
CA LEU A 82 -2.04 -2.25 5.47
C LEU A 82 -2.95 -1.21 6.12
N PHE A 83 -4.26 -1.40 6.00
CA PHE A 83 -5.28 -0.60 6.65
C PHE A 83 -6.26 -1.51 7.37
N VAL A 84 -6.95 -0.99 8.38
CA VAL A 84 -8.02 -1.70 9.07
C VAL A 84 -9.25 -0.84 9.00
N ASP A 85 -10.37 -1.43 8.58
CA ASP A 85 -11.63 -0.71 8.53
C ASP A 85 -12.39 -0.76 9.87
N THR A 86 -13.48 -0.02 9.95
CA THR A 86 -14.34 0.05 11.15
C THR A 86 -15.01 -1.27 11.51
N GLU A 87 -15.05 -2.25 10.60
CA GLU A 87 -15.61 -3.59 10.82
C GLU A 87 -14.53 -4.60 11.24
N GLY A 88 -13.27 -4.16 11.35
CA GLY A 88 -12.14 -5.00 11.75
C GLY A 88 -11.62 -5.90 10.64
N LEU A 89 -11.91 -5.58 9.37
CA LEU A 89 -11.29 -6.24 8.22
C LEU A 89 -9.95 -5.60 7.90
N LEU A 90 -8.99 -6.44 7.51
CA LEU A 90 -7.68 -6.01 7.05
C LEU A 90 -7.72 -5.74 5.55
N TRP A 91 -7.37 -4.52 5.16
CA TRP A 91 -7.20 -4.10 3.78
C TRP A 91 -5.72 -4.13 3.42
N VAL A 92 -5.36 -5.01 2.51
CA VAL A 92 -3.98 -5.24 2.05
C VAL A 92 -3.81 -4.62 0.68
N GLN A 93 -3.02 -3.56 0.58
CA GLN A 93 -2.69 -2.96 -0.71
C GLN A 93 -1.67 -3.84 -1.44
N ALA A 94 -2.14 -4.52 -2.49
CA ALA A 94 -1.38 -5.46 -3.32
C ALA A 94 -0.85 -4.83 -4.62
N SER A 95 -1.21 -3.59 -4.91
CA SER A 95 -0.63 -2.85 -6.04
C SER A 95 0.75 -2.27 -5.68
N PRO A 96 1.75 -2.42 -6.56
CA PRO A 96 3.06 -1.79 -6.37
C PRO A 96 2.97 -0.26 -6.53
N PRO A 97 3.98 0.48 -6.05
CA PRO A 97 4.13 1.90 -6.37
C PRO A 97 4.09 2.16 -7.88
N GLY A 98 3.43 3.25 -8.30
CA GLY A 98 3.30 3.62 -9.71
C GLY A 98 2.18 2.88 -10.48
N ALA A 99 1.51 1.90 -9.87
CA ALA A 99 0.40 1.19 -10.51
C ALA A 99 -0.73 2.16 -10.95
N PRO A 100 -1.43 1.86 -12.06
CA PRO A 100 -2.50 2.72 -12.59
C PRO A 100 -3.75 2.80 -11.70
N ALA A 101 -3.86 1.90 -10.73
CA ALA A 101 -4.88 1.88 -9.68
C ALA A 101 -4.32 1.23 -8.41
N LEU A 102 -4.94 1.53 -7.27
CA LEU A 102 -4.66 0.86 -6.01
C LEU A 102 -5.54 -0.38 -5.89
N ASP A 103 -4.90 -1.55 -5.81
CA ASP A 103 -5.59 -2.84 -5.66
C ASP A 103 -5.52 -3.29 -4.21
N PHE A 104 -6.67 -3.58 -3.61
CA PHE A 104 -6.82 -4.06 -2.23
C PHE A 104 -7.38 -5.47 -2.18
N LEU A 105 -6.75 -6.33 -1.39
CA LEU A 105 -7.36 -7.57 -0.88
C LEU A 105 -7.93 -7.29 0.51
N ILE A 106 -9.19 -7.65 0.73
CA ILE A 106 -9.87 -7.47 2.01
C ILE A 106 -9.92 -8.82 2.69
N VAL A 107 -9.33 -8.91 3.87
CA VAL A 107 -9.05 -10.15 4.59
C VAL A 107 -9.70 -10.09 5.97
N ASP A 108 -10.39 -11.15 6.38
CA ASP A 108 -10.92 -11.27 7.73
C ASP A 108 -9.84 -11.69 8.75
N GLN A 109 -10.22 -11.79 10.03
CA GLN A 109 -9.30 -12.21 11.11
C GLN A 109 -8.84 -13.67 11.00
N ALA A 110 -9.52 -14.50 10.22
CA ALA A 110 -9.12 -15.88 9.94
C ALA A 110 -8.15 -15.96 8.74
N GLY A 111 -7.86 -14.83 8.08
CA GLY A 111 -7.02 -14.77 6.89
C GLY A 111 -7.76 -15.09 5.59
N ALA A 112 -9.09 -15.22 5.63
CA ALA A 112 -9.87 -15.47 4.44
C ALA A 112 -10.09 -14.17 3.66
N ILE A 113 -9.93 -14.22 2.34
CA ILE A 113 -10.22 -13.09 1.46
C ILE A 113 -11.72 -12.99 1.27
N VAL A 114 -12.32 -11.94 1.82
CA VAL A 114 -13.78 -11.71 1.74
C VAL A 114 -14.16 -10.83 0.56
N ALA A 115 -13.24 -9.98 0.08
CA ALA A 115 -13.49 -9.11 -1.06
C ALA A 115 -12.19 -8.60 -1.72
N ARG A 116 -12.36 -7.99 -2.89
CA ARG A 116 -11.31 -7.22 -3.60
C ARG A 116 -11.86 -5.84 -3.93
N CYS A 117 -11.04 -4.82 -3.77
CA CYS A 117 -11.41 -3.44 -4.08
C CYS A 117 -10.34 -2.80 -4.98
N ARG A 118 -10.77 -1.96 -5.91
CA ARG A 118 -9.89 -1.16 -6.77
C ARG A 118 -10.24 0.30 -6.61
N VAL A 119 -9.25 1.10 -6.23
CA VAL A 119 -9.38 2.55 -6.00
C VAL A 119 -8.54 3.28 -7.06
N PRO A 120 -8.98 4.44 -7.58
CA PRO A 120 -8.18 5.22 -8.53
C PRO A 120 -6.78 5.52 -8.01
N ARG A 121 -5.79 5.62 -8.90
CA ARG A 121 -4.45 6.08 -8.52
C ARG A 121 -4.46 7.53 -8.03
N GLY A 122 -3.40 7.91 -7.31
CA GLY A 122 -3.20 9.28 -6.84
C GLY A 122 -3.93 9.62 -5.55
N ILE A 123 -4.62 8.65 -4.95
CA ILE A 123 -5.25 8.81 -3.64
C ILE A 123 -4.28 8.36 -2.56
N THR A 124 -4.04 9.21 -1.56
CA THR A 124 -3.45 8.82 -0.29
C THR A 124 -4.57 8.50 0.67
N VAL A 125 -4.70 7.23 1.06
CA VAL A 125 -5.77 6.75 1.95
C VAL A 125 -5.46 7.14 3.40
N PHE A 126 -6.44 7.73 4.07
CA PHE A 126 -6.37 8.06 5.49
C PHE A 126 -7.23 7.14 6.34
N GLU A 127 -8.44 6.84 5.86
CA GLU A 127 -9.42 6.04 6.60
C GLU A 127 -10.27 5.20 5.63
N ILE A 128 -10.66 4.02 6.10
CA ILE A 128 -11.61 3.15 5.42
C ILE A 128 -12.77 2.92 6.38
N GLY A 129 -13.90 3.57 6.09
CA GLY A 129 -15.14 3.40 6.82
C GLY A 129 -15.92 2.17 6.35
N ARG A 130 -17.12 2.02 6.91
CA ARG A 130 -18.06 0.96 6.52
C ARG A 130 -18.44 1.04 5.05
N ASP A 131 -18.76 2.25 4.59
CA ASP A 131 -19.31 2.56 3.27
C ASP A 131 -18.57 3.72 2.57
N TYR A 132 -17.34 4.04 3.02
CA TYR A 132 -16.50 5.03 2.35
C TYR A 132 -15.00 4.75 2.45
N VAL A 133 -14.24 5.38 1.56
CA VAL A 133 -12.78 5.56 1.66
C VAL A 133 -12.51 7.06 1.69
N LEU A 134 -11.84 7.53 2.74
CA LEU A 134 -11.40 8.92 2.89
C LEU A 134 -9.90 9.01 2.59
N GLY A 135 -9.53 10.01 1.79
CA GLY A 135 -8.14 10.26 1.47
C GLY A 135 -7.92 11.66 0.90
N SER A 136 -6.73 11.89 0.38
CA SER A 136 -6.42 13.06 -0.43
C SER A 136 -5.99 12.68 -1.84
N LEU A 137 -6.23 13.57 -2.81
CA LEU A 137 -5.63 13.50 -4.14
C LEU A 137 -5.04 14.85 -4.53
N ILE A 138 -4.03 14.84 -5.40
CA ILE A 138 -3.53 16.05 -6.06
C ILE A 138 -4.33 16.22 -7.36
N ASP A 139 -4.96 17.38 -7.54
CA ASP A 139 -5.76 17.67 -8.73
C ASP A 139 -4.92 18.21 -9.90
N ALA A 140 -5.58 18.58 -11.00
CA ALA A 140 -4.90 19.11 -12.18
C ALA A 140 -4.20 20.47 -11.95
N SER A 141 -4.47 21.15 -10.84
CA SER A 141 -3.88 22.43 -10.46
C SER A 141 -2.74 22.26 -9.43
N ASP A 142 -2.31 21.03 -9.16
CA ASP A 142 -1.31 20.68 -8.13
C ASP A 142 -1.77 20.99 -6.68
N GLU A 143 -3.09 21.11 -6.47
CA GLU A 143 -3.67 21.34 -5.14
C GLU A 143 -4.09 20.01 -4.48
N VAL A 144 -3.78 19.87 -3.19
CA VAL A 144 -4.24 18.74 -2.38
C VAL A 144 -5.72 18.92 -2.03
N ARG A 145 -6.56 17.98 -2.45
CA ARG A 145 -7.98 17.93 -2.10
C ARG A 145 -8.29 16.72 -1.24
N LEU A 146 -9.11 16.92 -0.22
CA LEU A 146 -9.76 15.82 0.48
C LEU A 146 -10.86 15.23 -0.40
N VAL A 147 -10.91 13.91 -0.47
CA VAL A 147 -11.89 13.15 -1.26
C VAL A 147 -12.46 12.01 -0.45
N MET A 148 -13.76 11.79 -0.63
CA MET A 148 -14.48 10.67 -0.04
C MET A 148 -15.17 9.90 -1.16
N PHE A 149 -14.80 8.62 -1.30
CA PHE A 149 -15.43 7.71 -2.26
C PHE A 149 -16.42 6.82 -1.54
N GLY A 150 -17.63 6.69 -2.08
CA GLY A 150 -18.60 5.71 -1.58
C GLY A 150 -18.12 4.28 -1.87
N LEU A 151 -18.08 3.45 -0.85
CA LEU A 151 -17.74 2.04 -0.91
C LEU A 151 -19.02 1.21 -0.97
N ARG A 152 -19.15 0.38 -2.00
CA ARG A 152 -20.23 -0.61 -2.10
C ARG A 152 -19.64 -2.01 -1.94
N ARG A 153 -20.11 -2.73 -0.93
CA ARG A 153 -19.79 -4.14 -0.68
C ARG A 153 -20.92 -4.97 -1.30
N GLY A 154 -20.55 -5.94 -2.16
CA GLY A 154 -21.50 -6.84 -2.83
C GLY A 154 -21.92 -8.01 -1.94
#